data_AF-A0A920UVU8-F1
#
_entry.id   AF-A0A920UVU8-F1
#
_cell.length_a   1.000
_cell.length_b   1.000
_cell.length_c   1.000
_cell.angle_alpha   90.00
_cell.angle_beta   90.00
_cell.angle_gamma   90.00
#
_symmetry.space_group_name_H-M   'P 1'
#
loop_
_entity.id
_entity.type
_entity.pdbx_description
1 polymer ?
#
loop_
_entity_poly.entity_id
_entity_poly.type
_entity_poly.pdbx_seq_one_letter_code
_entity_poly.pdbx_strand_id
1 'polypeptide(L)'
;MLAIVMTLYWLSNPEKRLEGYSPIIGNEQTTRSLRTRAGLVMVEEIIESGEKFTQETVKDLLFNHRHYGAELLLDEILVICEGNRNLEEACAILASWDRRQDIDSVGAHIFNQFWANARGLSGHFAVPFDLVDPVNTPAGLTIENEETRALIIAALEAGVTSLQEAGIPLDAPWGDVQFAIRNGEKIGVPGGAGGQGLFSVITARFNPDNGGYNPIAHGNSFYSDCYLE
;
A
#
# COMPACT_ATOMS: atom_id res chain seq x y z
N MET A 1 -21.87 -9.18 -1.29
CA MET A 1 -21.36 -8.75 -2.61
C MET A 1 -20.19 -9.65 -2.98
N LEU A 2 -19.96 -9.91 -4.27
CA LEU A 2 -18.80 -10.70 -4.72
C LEU A 2 -17.70 -9.72 -5.17
N ALA A 3 -16.50 -9.81 -4.61
CA ALA A 3 -15.37 -8.98 -5.01
C ALA A 3 -14.17 -9.88 -5.34
N ILE A 4 -13.61 -9.75 -6.54
CA ILE A 4 -12.42 -10.51 -6.96
C ILE A 4 -11.28 -9.52 -7.20
N VAL A 5 -10.36 -9.45 -6.25
CA VAL A 5 -9.20 -8.55 -6.31
C VAL A 5 -7.94 -9.40 -6.31
N MET A 6 -7.57 -9.86 -7.50
CA MET A 6 -6.42 -10.75 -7.76
C MET A 6 -6.30 -11.90 -6.75
N THR A 7 -7.45 -12.34 -6.23
CA THR A 7 -7.55 -13.45 -5.29
C THR A 7 -8.00 -14.67 -6.05
N LEU A 8 -7.34 -15.78 -5.71
CA LEU A 8 -7.82 -17.11 -5.99
C LEU A 8 -9.16 -17.26 -5.25
N TYR A 9 -10.13 -17.90 -5.90
CA TYR A 9 -11.54 -18.16 -5.54
C TYR A 9 -11.92 -18.15 -4.04
N TRP A 10 -11.04 -18.61 -3.14
CA TRP A 10 -11.26 -18.78 -1.70
C TRP A 10 -12.00 -17.63 -1.01
N LEU A 11 -11.60 -16.38 -1.21
CA LEU A 11 -12.18 -15.20 -0.54
C LEU A 11 -12.97 -14.28 -1.49
N SER A 12 -13.64 -14.84 -2.49
CA SER A 12 -14.55 -14.06 -3.35
C SER A 12 -15.68 -13.40 -2.54
N ASN A 13 -16.04 -14.01 -1.41
CA ASN A 13 -16.85 -13.45 -0.34
C ASN A 13 -16.33 -14.04 0.99
N PRO A 14 -15.75 -13.24 1.92
CA PRO A 14 -15.20 -13.73 3.19
C PRO A 14 -16.20 -14.53 4.05
N GLU A 15 -17.49 -14.20 3.96
CA GLU A 15 -18.60 -14.88 4.65
C GLU A 15 -18.98 -16.24 4.03
N LYS A 16 -18.57 -16.48 2.78
CA LYS A 16 -18.86 -17.70 2.02
C LYS A 16 -17.63 -18.19 1.29
N ARG A 17 -16.71 -18.75 2.05
CA ARG A 17 -15.41 -19.24 1.58
C ARG A 17 -15.57 -20.42 0.63
N LEU A 18 -14.78 -20.41 -0.44
CA LEU A 18 -14.75 -21.50 -1.43
C LEU A 18 -13.53 -22.37 -1.19
N GLU A 19 -13.75 -23.64 -0.81
CA GLU A 19 -12.68 -24.57 -0.42
C GLU A 19 -12.85 -25.95 -1.09
N GLY A 20 -11.78 -26.74 -1.09
CA GLY A 20 -11.75 -28.11 -1.63
C GLY A 20 -11.45 -28.18 -3.12
N TYR A 21 -10.90 -27.13 -3.72
CA TYR A 21 -10.53 -27.09 -5.13
C TYR A 21 -9.08 -27.55 -5.34
N SER A 22 -8.71 -27.81 -6.60
CA SER A 22 -7.34 -28.23 -6.92
C SER A 22 -6.33 -27.12 -6.58
N PRO A 23 -5.19 -27.44 -5.94
CA PRO A 23 -4.13 -26.46 -5.65
C PRO A 23 -3.60 -25.71 -6.87
N ILE A 24 -3.76 -26.28 -8.09
CA ILE A 24 -3.40 -25.60 -9.34
C ILE A 24 -4.23 -24.34 -9.60
N ILE A 25 -5.46 -24.30 -9.08
CA ILE A 25 -6.37 -23.16 -9.20
C ILE A 25 -5.96 -22.07 -8.20
N GLY A 26 -5.28 -22.43 -7.11
CA GLY A 26 -4.79 -21.50 -6.12
C GLY A 26 -4.81 -22.04 -4.69
N ASN A 27 -4.02 -21.41 -3.82
CA ASN A 27 -3.95 -21.72 -2.40
C ASN A 27 -5.16 -21.18 -1.62
N GLU A 28 -5.74 -22.05 -0.82
CA GLU A 28 -6.73 -21.78 0.23
C GLU A 28 -5.99 -21.57 1.58
N GLN A 29 -6.70 -21.12 2.62
CA GLN A 29 -6.24 -21.17 4.01
C GLN A 29 -4.82 -20.61 4.28
N THR A 30 -4.47 -19.55 3.55
CA THR A 30 -3.12 -18.95 3.59
C THR A 30 -3.22 -17.43 3.52
N THR A 31 -2.21 -16.74 4.06
CA THR A 31 -2.14 -15.27 4.02
C THR A 31 -2.44 -14.72 2.63
N ARG A 32 -3.15 -13.59 2.60
CA ARG A 32 -3.48 -12.88 1.35
C ARG A 32 -2.57 -11.68 1.16
N SER A 33 -2.41 -11.30 -0.11
CA SER A 33 -1.69 -10.07 -0.47
C SER A 33 -2.34 -8.86 0.19
N LEU A 34 -1.54 -7.83 0.49
CA LEU A 34 -2.08 -6.58 1.04
C LEU A 34 -3.14 -5.96 0.14
N ARG A 35 -2.99 -6.04 -1.19
CA ARG A 35 -4.00 -5.51 -2.12
C ARG A 35 -5.33 -6.27 -2.06
N THR A 36 -5.27 -7.59 -1.93
CA THR A 36 -6.47 -8.40 -1.70
C THR A 36 -7.15 -7.96 -0.42
N ARG A 37 -6.40 -7.86 0.68
CA ARG A 37 -6.92 -7.45 1.98
C ARG A 37 -7.52 -6.04 1.90
N ALA A 38 -6.82 -5.09 1.30
CA ALA A 38 -7.28 -3.73 1.06
C ALA A 38 -8.63 -3.68 0.34
N GLY A 39 -8.77 -4.42 -0.78
CA GLY A 39 -10.02 -4.47 -1.52
C GLY A 39 -11.18 -5.08 -0.73
N LEU A 40 -10.92 -6.09 0.11
CA LEU A 40 -11.93 -6.69 0.98
C LEU A 40 -12.35 -5.74 2.10
N VAL A 41 -11.39 -5.11 2.78
CA VAL A 41 -11.64 -4.11 3.84
C VAL A 41 -12.42 -2.91 3.30
N MET A 42 -12.02 -2.34 2.16
CA MET A 42 -12.74 -1.21 1.57
C MET A 42 -14.19 -1.55 1.20
N VAL A 43 -14.44 -2.78 0.74
CA VAL A 43 -15.80 -3.26 0.48
C VAL A 43 -16.60 -3.43 1.77
N GLU A 44 -15.97 -3.99 2.81
CA GLU A 44 -16.57 -4.16 4.12
C GLU A 44 -16.96 -2.81 4.74
N GLU A 45 -16.07 -1.82 4.71
CA GLU A 45 -16.33 -0.45 5.19
C GLU A 45 -17.60 0.17 4.57
N ILE A 46 -17.84 -0.03 3.27
CA ILE A 46 -19.05 0.47 2.58
C ILE A 46 -20.29 -0.31 3.00
N ILE A 47 -20.17 -1.62 3.18
CA ILE A 47 -21.29 -2.45 3.66
C ILE A 47 -21.69 -2.00 5.08
N GLU A 48 -20.70 -1.77 5.94
CA GLU A 48 -20.89 -1.33 7.32
C GLU A 48 -21.43 0.10 7.43
N SER A 49 -21.05 1.00 6.51
CA SER A 49 -21.62 2.36 6.47
C SER A 49 -23.12 2.37 6.13
N GLY A 50 -23.64 1.25 5.61
CA GLY A 50 -25.03 1.14 5.15
C GLY A 50 -25.30 1.88 3.84
N GLU A 51 -24.27 2.39 3.20
CA GLU A 51 -24.36 3.02 1.90
C GLU A 51 -24.68 1.98 0.81
N LYS A 52 -25.41 2.42 -0.21
CA LYS A 52 -25.61 1.58 -1.39
C LYS A 52 -24.34 1.61 -2.22
N PHE A 53 -23.95 0.45 -2.74
CA PHE A 53 -23.00 0.40 -3.84
C PHE A 53 -23.64 1.07 -5.06
N THR A 54 -23.12 2.25 -5.40
CA THR A 54 -23.48 2.99 -6.62
C THR A 54 -22.28 3.03 -7.57
N GLN A 55 -22.50 3.48 -8.82
CA GLN A 55 -21.41 3.73 -9.76
C GLN A 55 -20.36 4.69 -9.18
N GLU A 56 -20.80 5.74 -8.48
CA GLU A 56 -19.87 6.71 -7.89
C GLU A 56 -19.07 6.08 -6.75
N THR A 57 -19.70 5.26 -5.91
CA THR A 57 -19.00 4.50 -4.85
C THR A 57 -17.90 3.60 -5.44
N VAL A 58 -18.18 2.91 -6.55
CA VAL A 58 -17.19 2.06 -7.22
C VAL A 58 -16.06 2.89 -7.83
N LYS A 59 -16.39 4.04 -8.40
CA LYS A 59 -15.39 4.98 -8.93
C LYS A 59 -14.50 5.53 -7.81
N ASP A 60 -15.05 5.94 -6.68
CA ASP A 60 -14.28 6.43 -5.54
C ASP A 60 -13.36 5.36 -4.98
N LEU A 61 -13.82 4.11 -4.89
CA LEU A 61 -12.96 2.97 -4.53
C LEU A 61 -11.77 2.80 -5.48
N LEU A 62 -12.00 2.93 -6.79
CA LEU A 62 -10.97 2.77 -7.81
C LEU A 62 -9.92 3.88 -7.80
N PHE A 63 -10.29 5.08 -7.35
CA PHE A 63 -9.46 6.30 -7.43
C PHE A 63 -9.13 6.93 -6.07
N ASN A 64 -9.36 6.25 -4.94
CA ASN A 64 -9.02 6.79 -3.62
C ASN A 64 -7.50 6.79 -3.32
N HIS A 65 -6.71 6.05 -4.10
CA HIS A 65 -5.26 5.87 -3.96
C HIS A 65 -4.78 5.58 -2.53
N ARG A 66 -5.62 4.93 -1.70
CA ARG A 66 -5.32 4.57 -0.31
C ARG A 66 -4.18 3.57 -0.20
N HIS A 67 -3.22 3.85 0.67
CA HIS A 67 -2.06 3.02 0.91
C HIS A 67 -2.28 2.07 2.11
N TYR A 68 -2.94 0.93 1.88
CA TYR A 68 -3.35 0.03 2.97
C TYR A 68 -2.19 -0.47 3.86
N GLY A 69 -0.99 -0.73 3.31
CA GLY A 69 0.17 -1.09 4.14
C GLY A 69 0.61 0.01 5.12
N ALA A 70 0.33 1.27 4.80
CA ALA A 70 0.62 2.42 5.67
C ALA A 70 -0.52 2.61 6.67
N GLU A 71 -1.77 2.44 6.25
CA GLU A 71 -2.92 2.41 7.16
C GLU A 71 -2.74 1.37 8.27
N LEU A 72 -2.15 0.21 7.94
CA LEU A 72 -1.91 -0.86 8.90
C LEU A 72 -0.75 -0.62 9.86
N LEU A 73 0.36 -0.02 9.40
CA LEU A 73 1.65 -0.09 10.12
C LEU A 73 2.23 1.29 10.46
N LEU A 74 1.79 2.37 9.82
CA LEU A 74 2.47 3.67 9.92
C LEU A 74 2.40 4.22 11.34
N ASP A 75 1.29 4.04 12.06
CA ASP A 75 1.16 4.53 13.44
C ASP A 75 2.22 3.93 14.37
N GLU A 76 2.43 2.62 14.31
CA GLU A 76 3.45 1.91 15.09
C GLU A 76 4.87 2.29 14.67
N ILE A 77 5.08 2.50 13.36
CA ILE A 77 6.36 2.99 12.82
C ILE A 77 6.67 4.39 13.34
N LEU A 78 5.67 5.29 13.41
CA LEU A 78 5.84 6.66 13.90
C LEU A 78 6.22 6.69 15.39
N VAL A 79 5.69 5.78 16.21
CA VAL A 79 6.11 5.63 17.63
C VAL A 79 7.60 5.32 17.74
N ILE A 80 8.15 4.53 16.82
CA ILE A 80 9.58 4.19 16.80
C ILE A 80 10.42 5.33 16.21
N CYS A 81 9.86 6.04 15.24
CA CYS A 81 10.48 7.19 14.57
C CYS A 81 10.70 8.36 15.56
N GLU A 82 9.76 8.54 16.50
CA GLU A 82 9.79 9.62 17.48
C GLU A 82 11.09 9.64 18.30
N GLY A 83 11.75 10.80 18.35
CA GLY A 83 13.00 11.00 19.09
C GLY A 83 14.28 10.57 18.37
N ASN A 84 14.20 9.98 17.17
CA ASN A 84 15.38 9.73 16.34
C ASN A 84 15.79 11.02 15.60
N ARG A 85 16.91 11.62 16.04
CA ARG A 85 17.44 12.88 15.49
C ARG A 85 17.82 12.81 14.01
N ASN A 86 18.15 11.64 13.49
CA ASN A 86 18.50 11.48 12.07
C ASN A 86 17.26 11.40 11.17
N LEU A 87 16.09 11.13 11.75
CA LEU A 87 14.84 10.92 11.03
C LEU A 87 13.80 12.02 11.29
N GLU A 88 14.12 13.04 12.09
CA GLU A 88 13.16 14.06 12.57
C GLU A 88 12.29 14.64 11.45
N GLU A 89 12.90 15.06 10.33
CA GLU A 89 12.19 15.58 9.16
C GLU A 89 11.30 14.52 8.50
N ALA A 90 11.83 13.33 8.25
CA ALA A 90 11.09 12.24 7.62
C ALA A 90 9.91 11.77 8.48
N CYS A 91 10.09 11.69 9.80
CA CYS A 91 9.03 11.35 10.75
C CYS A 91 7.92 12.42 10.72
N ALA A 92 8.27 13.71 10.69
CA ALA A 92 7.29 14.80 10.66
C ALA A 92 6.47 14.79 9.36
N ILE A 93 7.12 14.51 8.23
CA ILE A 93 6.45 14.37 6.93
C ILE A 93 5.52 13.16 6.94
N LEU A 94 6.01 11.99 7.37
CA LEU A 94 5.20 10.78 7.47
C LEU A 94 4.01 10.93 8.43
N ALA A 95 4.16 11.67 9.53
CA ALA A 95 3.08 11.95 10.47
C ALA A 95 2.00 12.86 9.86
N SER A 96 2.37 13.70 8.89
CA SER A 96 1.46 14.61 8.19
C SER A 96 0.90 14.02 6.89
N TRP A 97 1.46 12.89 6.43
CA TRP A 97 1.05 12.23 5.20
C TRP A 97 -0.37 11.69 5.31
N ASP A 98 -1.17 11.93 4.27
CA ASP A 98 -2.56 11.49 4.14
C ASP A 98 -2.74 9.97 3.96
N ARG A 99 -1.64 9.20 3.94
CA ARG A 99 -1.60 7.75 3.63
C ARG A 99 -2.17 7.42 2.26
N ARG A 100 -2.08 8.36 1.31
CA ARG A 100 -2.51 8.19 -0.07
C ARG A 100 -1.38 8.44 -1.05
N GLN A 101 -1.62 8.02 -2.28
CA GLN A 101 -0.74 8.28 -3.41
C GLN A 101 -1.50 9.07 -4.48
N ASP A 102 -2.20 10.12 -4.04
CA ASP A 102 -2.68 11.17 -4.93
C ASP A 102 -1.47 11.99 -5.43
N ILE A 103 -1.61 12.71 -6.54
CA ILE A 103 -0.47 13.41 -7.16
C ILE A 103 0.15 14.49 -6.25
N ASP A 104 -0.62 15.01 -5.30
CA ASP A 104 -0.26 16.04 -4.33
C ASP A 104 0.08 15.47 -2.94
N SER A 105 -0.06 14.16 -2.71
CA SER A 105 0.31 13.52 -1.45
C SER A 105 1.82 13.67 -1.18
N VAL A 106 2.18 14.13 0.02
CA VAL A 106 3.57 14.34 0.46
C VAL A 106 3.94 13.30 1.51
N GLY A 107 5.07 12.60 1.32
CA GLY A 107 5.57 11.55 2.23
C GLY A 107 5.42 10.11 1.71
N ALA A 108 4.61 9.89 0.66
CA ALA A 108 4.42 8.57 0.06
C ALA A 108 5.73 7.88 -0.37
N HIS A 109 6.64 8.63 -0.97
CA HIS A 109 7.91 8.10 -1.46
C HIS A 109 8.86 7.74 -0.30
N ILE A 110 8.77 8.39 0.86
CA ILE A 110 9.48 7.99 2.09
C ILE A 110 8.99 6.62 2.55
N PHE A 111 7.67 6.43 2.66
CA PHE A 111 7.10 5.15 3.08
C PHE A 111 7.43 4.02 2.08
N ASN A 112 7.38 4.30 0.78
CA ASN A 112 7.72 3.31 -0.24
C ASN A 112 9.18 2.86 -0.13
N GLN A 113 10.10 3.78 0.17
CA GLN A 113 11.51 3.46 0.39
C GLN A 113 11.75 2.72 1.70
N PHE A 114 11.07 3.11 2.78
CA PHE A 114 11.03 2.30 4.00
C PHE A 114 10.59 0.87 3.70
N TRP A 115 9.47 0.68 3.00
CA TRP A 115 8.92 -0.63 2.67
C TRP A 115 9.89 -1.48 1.83
N ALA A 116 10.60 -0.85 0.89
CA ALA A 116 11.60 -1.53 0.06
C ALA A 116 12.82 -2.00 0.88
N ASN A 117 13.17 -1.28 1.94
CA ASN A 117 14.31 -1.56 2.80
C ASN A 117 13.97 -2.43 4.02
N ALA A 118 12.71 -2.46 4.45
CA ALA A 118 12.20 -3.26 5.58
C ALA A 118 12.04 -4.75 5.22
N ARG A 119 13.07 -5.37 4.64
CA ARG A 119 13.05 -6.79 4.27
C ARG A 119 12.92 -7.65 5.52
N GLY A 120 11.94 -8.55 5.51
CA GLY A 120 11.67 -9.41 6.66
C GLY A 120 10.69 -8.84 7.67
N LEU A 121 10.15 -7.62 7.46
CA LEU A 121 9.17 -6.99 8.35
C LEU A 121 7.98 -7.90 8.69
N SER A 122 7.56 -8.77 7.76
CA SER A 122 6.49 -9.74 7.99
C SER A 122 6.77 -10.74 9.13
N GLY A 123 8.03 -10.96 9.49
CA GLY A 123 8.43 -11.78 10.63
C GLY A 123 8.24 -11.08 11.98
N HIS A 124 7.97 -9.77 11.98
CA HIS A 124 7.82 -8.94 13.17
C HIS A 124 6.35 -8.60 13.48
N PHE A 125 5.41 -9.21 12.76
CA PHE A 125 3.99 -8.97 13.02
C PHE A 125 3.58 -9.46 14.40
N ALA A 126 2.87 -8.61 15.15
CA ALA A 126 2.41 -8.93 16.50
C ALA A 126 1.27 -9.96 16.49
N VAL A 127 0.37 -9.84 15.50
CA VAL A 127 -0.73 -10.76 15.29
C VAL A 127 -0.38 -11.68 14.11
N PRO A 128 -0.21 -12.99 14.33
CA PRO A 128 0.04 -13.94 13.25
C PRO A 128 -1.21 -14.11 12.37
N PHE A 129 -1.05 -14.77 11.23
CA PHE A 129 -2.18 -15.13 10.40
C PHE A 129 -3.16 -16.05 11.15
N ASP A 130 -4.44 -15.72 11.09
CA ASP A 130 -5.57 -16.47 11.61
C ASP A 130 -6.50 -16.85 10.47
N LEU A 131 -6.87 -18.14 10.42
CA LEU A 131 -7.84 -18.65 9.46
C LEU A 131 -9.24 -18.11 9.71
N VAL A 132 -9.61 -17.78 10.94
CA VAL A 132 -10.92 -17.22 11.26
C VAL A 132 -11.01 -15.78 10.76
N ASP A 133 -9.90 -15.04 10.76
CA ASP A 133 -9.82 -13.66 10.30
C ASP A 133 -8.70 -13.45 9.24
N PRO A 134 -8.86 -14.00 8.03
CA PRO A 134 -7.82 -13.96 6.99
C PRO A 134 -7.71 -12.60 6.28
N VAL A 135 -8.63 -11.68 6.58
CA VAL A 135 -8.68 -10.33 6.00
C VAL A 135 -7.89 -9.36 6.87
N ASN A 136 -8.02 -9.44 8.20
CA ASN A 136 -7.34 -8.50 9.09
C ASN A 136 -6.04 -9.05 9.67
N THR A 137 -5.69 -10.32 9.41
CA THR A 137 -4.41 -10.90 9.85
C THR A 137 -3.49 -11.31 8.67
N PRO A 138 -2.15 -11.26 8.84
CA PRO A 138 -1.41 -10.77 10.01
C PRO A 138 -1.43 -9.23 10.11
N ALA A 139 -1.24 -8.70 11.32
CA ALA A 139 -1.30 -7.26 11.59
C ALA A 139 -0.46 -6.86 12.81
N GLY A 140 -0.28 -5.55 12.97
CA GLY A 140 0.50 -4.93 14.05
C GLY A 140 1.98 -5.30 14.02
N LEU A 141 2.79 -4.58 14.77
CA LEU A 141 4.23 -4.79 14.88
C LEU A 141 4.60 -5.00 16.34
N THR A 142 5.55 -5.90 16.57
CA THR A 142 6.11 -6.13 17.91
C THR A 142 7.06 -4.99 18.33
N ILE A 143 6.56 -3.77 18.44
CA ILE A 143 7.35 -2.55 18.66
C ILE A 143 8.07 -2.48 20.01
N GLU A 144 7.68 -3.32 20.96
CA GLU A 144 8.39 -3.49 22.24
C GLU A 144 9.68 -4.31 22.08
N ASN A 145 9.84 -5.07 20.99
CA ASN A 145 11.04 -5.86 20.73
C ASN A 145 12.13 -4.99 20.10
N GLU A 146 13.32 -5.00 20.69
CA GLU A 146 14.47 -4.21 20.20
C GLU A 146 14.84 -4.54 18.75
N GLU A 147 14.73 -5.80 18.34
CA GLU A 147 15.01 -6.23 16.96
C GLU A 147 14.06 -5.58 15.95
N THR A 148 12.75 -5.54 16.26
CA THR A 148 11.74 -4.89 15.43
C THR A 148 12.01 -3.39 15.32
N ARG A 149 12.35 -2.74 16.44
CA ARG A 149 12.69 -1.30 16.47
C ARG A 149 13.93 -1.00 15.63
N ALA A 150 14.97 -1.81 15.78
CA ALA A 150 16.22 -1.67 15.02
C ALA A 150 15.99 -1.86 13.52
N LEU A 151 15.19 -2.86 13.12
CA LEU A 151 14.82 -3.08 11.71
C LEU A 151 14.10 -1.85 11.14
N ILE A 152 13.14 -1.30 11.87
CA ILE A 152 12.33 -0.16 11.41
C ILE A 152 13.21 1.10 11.25
N ILE A 153 14.05 1.40 12.24
CA ILE A 153 14.97 2.53 12.18
C ILE A 153 15.93 2.37 11.00
N ALA A 154 16.57 1.21 10.86
CA ALA A 154 17.52 0.96 9.78
C ALA A 154 16.86 1.07 8.39
N ALA A 155 15.63 0.58 8.24
CA ALA A 155 14.88 0.68 6.99
C ALA A 155 14.47 2.12 6.66
N LEU A 156 14.08 2.93 7.66
CA LEU A 156 13.78 4.35 7.48
C LEU A 156 15.05 5.12 7.10
N GLU A 157 16.15 4.93 7.82
CA GLU A 157 17.43 5.59 7.52
C GLU A 157 17.91 5.25 6.11
N ALA A 158 17.91 3.97 5.73
CA ALA A 158 18.26 3.53 4.38
C ALA A 158 17.34 4.14 3.31
N GLY A 159 16.04 4.24 3.60
CA GLY A 159 15.08 4.84 2.68
C GLY A 159 15.30 6.34 2.48
N VAL A 160 15.51 7.08 3.58
CA VAL A 160 15.83 8.51 3.54
C VAL A 160 17.14 8.77 2.81
N THR A 161 18.19 7.99 3.11
CA THR A 161 19.48 8.09 2.40
C THR A 161 19.31 7.85 0.90
N SER A 162 18.53 6.84 0.49
CA SER A 162 18.29 6.55 -0.94
C SER A 162 17.63 7.71 -1.68
N LEU A 163 16.74 8.46 -1.01
CA LEU A 163 16.09 9.65 -1.59
C LEU A 163 17.05 10.83 -1.68
N GLN A 164 17.83 11.06 -0.64
CA GLN A 164 18.83 12.13 -0.59
C GLN A 164 19.93 11.93 -1.65
N GLU A 165 20.44 10.71 -1.80
CA GLU A 165 21.41 10.36 -2.83
C GLU A 165 20.85 10.52 -4.25
N ALA A 166 19.55 10.29 -4.42
CA ALA A 166 18.82 10.54 -5.67
C ALA A 166 18.50 12.03 -5.91
N GLY A 167 18.78 12.92 -4.96
CA GLY A 167 18.41 14.33 -5.02
C GLY A 167 16.90 14.58 -5.01
N ILE A 168 16.11 13.66 -4.45
CA ILE A 168 14.65 13.76 -4.32
C ILE A 168 14.34 14.40 -2.97
N PRO A 169 13.69 15.59 -2.92
CA PRO A 169 13.26 16.20 -1.68
C PRO A 169 12.29 15.30 -0.91
N LEU A 170 12.44 15.19 0.41
CA LEU A 170 11.56 14.38 1.25
C LEU A 170 10.11 14.88 1.26
N ASP A 171 9.92 16.19 1.03
CA ASP A 171 8.63 16.87 0.95
C ASP A 171 8.08 16.95 -0.48
N ALA A 172 8.70 16.27 -1.46
CA ALA A 172 8.22 16.27 -2.83
C ALA A 172 6.82 15.64 -2.94
N PRO A 173 5.88 16.27 -3.68
CA PRO A 173 4.57 15.67 -3.94
C PRO A 173 4.72 14.41 -4.79
N TRP A 174 3.85 13.43 -4.59
CA TRP A 174 3.99 12.11 -5.20
C TRP A 174 4.05 12.15 -6.74
N GLY A 175 3.27 13.02 -7.38
CA GLY A 175 3.27 13.22 -8.83
C GLY A 175 4.61 13.75 -9.37
N ASP A 176 5.45 14.32 -8.51
CA ASP A 176 6.81 14.69 -8.88
C ASP A 176 7.80 13.53 -8.85
N VAL A 177 7.51 12.49 -8.06
CA VAL A 177 8.39 11.33 -7.86
C VAL A 177 7.95 10.13 -8.70
N GLN A 178 6.65 9.97 -8.92
CA GLN A 178 6.07 8.98 -9.85
C GLN A 178 5.39 9.69 -11.00
N PHE A 179 5.95 9.53 -12.19
CA PHE A 179 5.48 10.23 -13.38
C PHE A 179 5.72 9.42 -14.65
N ALA A 180 5.08 9.86 -15.72
CA ALA A 180 5.36 9.44 -17.07
C ALA A 180 5.76 10.65 -17.93
N ILE A 181 6.75 10.47 -18.80
CA ILE A 181 7.07 11.47 -19.82
C ILE A 181 6.22 11.22 -21.07
N ARG A 182 5.52 12.26 -21.55
CA ARG A 182 4.75 12.25 -22.81
C ARG A 182 5.07 13.51 -23.58
N ASN A 183 5.56 13.38 -24.81
CA ASN A 183 5.95 14.52 -25.65
C ASN A 183 6.93 15.50 -24.97
N GLY A 184 7.79 15.00 -24.09
CA GLY A 184 8.74 15.82 -23.32
C GLY A 184 8.14 16.48 -22.06
N GLU A 185 6.85 16.30 -21.81
CA GLU A 185 6.16 16.81 -20.62
C GLU A 185 6.11 15.74 -19.51
N LYS A 186 6.32 16.17 -18.27
CA LYS A 186 6.19 15.34 -17.07
C LYS A 186 4.74 15.32 -16.60
N ILE A 187 4.13 14.14 -16.59
CA ILE A 187 2.76 13.92 -16.11
C ILE A 187 2.83 13.08 -14.85
N GLY A 188 2.48 13.65 -13.70
CA GLY A 188 2.38 12.92 -12.44
C GLY A 188 1.32 11.82 -12.51
N VAL A 189 1.61 10.66 -11.95
CA VAL A 189 0.74 9.48 -12.01
C VAL A 189 0.37 9.05 -10.59
N PRO A 190 -0.91 9.11 -10.18
CA PRO A 190 -1.33 8.69 -8.84
C PRO A 190 -1.39 7.16 -8.72
N GLY A 191 -1.58 6.65 -7.51
CA GLY A 191 -1.58 5.23 -7.19
C GLY A 191 -0.16 4.64 -7.09
N GLY A 192 -0.07 3.32 -6.91
CA GLY A 192 1.23 2.68 -6.71
C GLY A 192 1.20 1.16 -6.53
N ALA A 193 2.23 0.62 -5.91
CA ALA A 193 2.51 -0.81 -5.97
C ALA A 193 1.48 -1.65 -5.20
N GLY A 194 0.78 -2.55 -5.88
CA GLY A 194 -0.18 -3.46 -5.23
C GLY A 194 0.43 -4.37 -4.16
N GLY A 195 1.74 -4.64 -4.22
CA GLY A 195 2.44 -5.36 -3.15
C GLY A 195 2.42 -4.64 -1.79
N GLN A 196 2.20 -3.32 -1.79
CA GLN A 196 2.12 -2.47 -0.60
C GLN A 196 0.67 -2.14 -0.20
N GLY A 197 -0.32 -2.75 -0.88
CA GLY A 197 -1.73 -2.61 -0.53
C GLY A 197 -2.52 -1.58 -1.34
N LEU A 198 -1.91 -0.95 -2.35
CA LEU A 198 -2.63 -0.05 -3.25
C LEU A 198 -3.67 -0.84 -4.06
N PHE A 199 -4.93 -0.41 -3.98
CA PHE A 199 -5.99 -0.91 -4.86
C PHE A 199 -5.87 -0.33 -6.26
N SER A 200 -5.60 0.98 -6.34
CA SER A 200 -5.26 1.71 -7.56
C SER A 200 -3.81 1.42 -7.98
N VAL A 201 -3.61 0.31 -8.71
CA VAL A 201 -2.26 -0.19 -8.97
C VAL A 201 -1.55 0.63 -10.05
N ILE A 202 -0.37 1.14 -9.72
CA ILE A 202 0.66 1.59 -10.64
C ILE A 202 1.98 0.94 -10.24
N THR A 203 2.62 0.26 -11.17
CA THR A 203 3.88 -0.44 -10.95
C THR A 203 4.98 0.31 -11.66
N ALA A 204 5.80 0.99 -10.88
CA ALA A 204 7.07 1.56 -11.30
C ALA A 204 8.15 1.15 -10.30
N ARG A 205 9.37 0.95 -10.78
CA ARG A 205 10.53 0.70 -9.91
C ARG A 205 11.18 2.03 -9.59
N PHE A 206 11.63 2.19 -8.35
CA PHE A 206 12.47 3.33 -8.00
C PHE A 206 13.77 3.26 -8.81
N ASN A 207 14.09 4.36 -9.47
CA ASN A 207 15.32 4.54 -10.21
C ASN A 207 15.84 5.97 -9.94
N PRO A 208 16.93 6.11 -9.17
CA PRO A 208 17.48 7.43 -8.83
C PRO A 208 17.90 8.21 -10.07
N ASP A 209 18.44 7.53 -11.09
CA ASP A 209 18.91 8.17 -12.33
C ASP A 209 17.76 8.74 -13.19
N ASN A 210 16.52 8.27 -12.94
CA ASN A 210 15.33 8.68 -13.68
C ASN A 210 14.38 9.55 -12.85
N GLY A 211 14.84 10.09 -11.71
CA GLY A 211 14.05 10.99 -10.86
C GLY A 211 12.96 10.27 -10.04
N GLY A 212 13.12 8.98 -9.76
CA GLY A 212 12.21 8.22 -8.90
C GLY A 212 11.51 7.07 -9.59
N TYR A 213 10.19 6.99 -9.48
CA TYR A 213 9.35 5.89 -9.96
C TYR A 213 8.95 6.08 -11.44
N ASN A 214 9.93 5.97 -12.34
CA ASN A 214 9.77 6.11 -13.79
C ASN A 214 10.80 5.25 -14.55
N PRO A 215 10.40 4.48 -15.60
CA PRO A 215 9.08 4.45 -16.24
C PRO A 215 8.02 3.62 -15.53
N ILE A 216 6.75 3.96 -15.80
CA ILE A 216 5.59 3.13 -15.44
C ILE A 216 5.61 1.85 -16.28
N ALA A 217 5.72 0.69 -15.62
CA ALA A 217 5.81 -0.62 -16.27
C ALA A 217 4.44 -1.28 -16.47
N HIS A 218 3.62 -1.27 -15.42
CA HIS A 218 2.27 -1.86 -15.42
C HIS A 218 1.34 -1.04 -14.52
N GLY A 219 0.04 -1.26 -14.63
CA GLY A 219 -0.91 -0.63 -13.73
C GLY A 219 -2.31 -0.60 -14.32
N ASN A 220 -3.14 0.23 -13.73
CA ASN A 220 -4.48 0.49 -14.22
C ASN A 220 -4.41 1.02 -15.66
N SER A 221 -5.16 0.37 -16.55
CA SER A 221 -5.05 0.55 -18.00
C SER A 221 -6.38 0.87 -18.64
N PHE A 222 -7.39 0.05 -18.38
CA PHE A 222 -8.76 0.26 -18.81
C PHE A 222 -9.71 0.14 -17.61
N TYR A 223 -10.59 1.12 -17.45
CA TYR A 223 -11.68 1.09 -16.49
C TYR A 223 -13.01 1.05 -17.25
N SER A 224 -13.91 0.17 -16.82
CA SER A 224 -15.30 0.13 -17.28
C SER A 224 -16.17 -0.13 -16.08
N ASP A 225 -17.12 0.76 -15.85
CA ASP A 225 -18.19 0.55 -14.88
C ASP A 225 -19.51 0.49 -15.66
N CYS A 226 -20.21 -0.64 -15.55
CA CYS A 226 -21.42 -0.93 -16.30
C CYS A 226 -22.59 -1.12 -15.33
N TYR A 227 -23.55 -0.20 -15.38
CA TYR A 227 -24.82 -0.31 -14.67
C TYR A 227 -25.95 -0.65 -15.65
N LEU A 228 -26.86 -1.51 -15.22
CA LEU A 228 -28.15 -1.73 -15.89
C LEU A 228 -29.20 -0.97 -15.09
N GLU A 229 -29.91 -0.03 -15.74
CA GLU A 229 -31.08 0.66 -15.18
C GLU A 229 -32.30 -0.27 -15.07
#